data_AF-A0A2D6SRB8-F1
#
_entry.id   AF-A0A2D6SRB8-F1
#
_cell.length_a   1.000
_cell.length_b   1.000
_cell.length_c   1.000
_cell.angle_alpha   90.00
_cell.angle_beta   90.00
_cell.angle_gamma   90.00
#
_symmetry.space_group_name_H-M   'P 1'
#
loop_
_entity.id
_entity.type
_entity.pdbx_description
1 polymer ?
#
loop_
_entity_poly.entity_id
_entity_poly.type
_entity_poly.pdbx_seq_one_letter_code
_entity_poly.pdbx_strand_id
1 'polypeptide(L)'
;MLELAPVIYKDDAENSLAAQLVVEAAFTENRFGEAATVADRLLEAGSNSKFVLNRAIVSHFATHNFKRATALLDQAREKDQLDPFVGGRYEDDAKEYVELWEKEQAIRAAEAKLQGDDALPRVEFVTSRGKIVIELFENEAPNTVANFINLAEDGTYSGTAFHRIIPGFMAQGGDPNSKDEKPGNDGLGGPGHTIKCECYADDARKHFQGSVSMAHSGKDTGGSQFFLTHLPTPHLNPNIVTETGHTVFGRVVEGMDVVATLELGDRITAAEVLNKRKHEYKVESTPDPLATSGDKAADE
;
A
#
# COMPACT_ATOMS: atom_id res chain seq x y z
N MET A 1 -19.03 -22.45 7.11
CA MET A 1 -17.81 -23.06 7.67
C MET A 1 -16.73 -22.00 7.89
N LEU A 2 -16.31 -21.25 6.86
CA LEU A 2 -15.31 -20.17 7.00
C LEU A 2 -15.69 -19.10 8.05
N GLU A 3 -16.94 -18.61 8.04
CA GLU A 3 -17.41 -17.63 9.04
C GLU A 3 -17.49 -18.16 10.49
N LEU A 4 -17.64 -19.49 10.66
CA LEU A 4 -17.69 -20.12 11.98
C LEU A 4 -16.29 -20.50 12.48
N ALA A 5 -15.29 -20.55 11.60
CA ALA A 5 -13.94 -20.98 11.97
C ALA A 5 -13.28 -20.06 13.02
N PRO A 6 -13.40 -18.73 12.95
CA PRO A 6 -12.93 -17.85 14.03
C PRO A 6 -13.60 -18.13 15.37
N VAL A 7 -14.90 -18.43 15.37
CA VAL A 7 -15.66 -18.74 16.60
C VAL A 7 -15.18 -20.06 17.19
N ILE A 8 -15.11 -21.12 16.36
CA ILE A 8 -14.65 -22.44 16.78
C ILE A 8 -13.21 -22.38 17.28
N TYR A 9 -12.31 -21.68 16.58
CA TYR A 9 -10.92 -21.52 16.99
C TYR A 9 -10.80 -20.71 18.29
N LYS A 10 -11.65 -19.71 18.50
CA LYS A 10 -11.69 -18.92 19.74
C LYS A 10 -12.16 -19.75 20.93
N ASP A 11 -13.13 -20.64 20.73
CA ASP A 11 -13.69 -21.53 21.76
C ASP A 11 -12.79 -22.75 22.03
N ASP A 12 -12.08 -23.24 21.01
CA ASP A 12 -11.15 -24.36 21.05
C ASP A 12 -9.93 -24.09 20.15
N ALA A 13 -8.88 -23.52 20.75
CA ALA A 13 -7.65 -23.16 20.05
C ALA A 13 -6.81 -24.37 19.60
N GLU A 14 -7.13 -25.58 20.05
CA GLU A 14 -6.48 -26.82 19.62
C GLU A 14 -7.08 -27.37 18.31
N ASN A 15 -8.23 -26.85 17.88
CA ASN A 15 -8.89 -27.26 16.65
C ASN A 15 -8.11 -26.81 15.39
N SER A 16 -7.19 -27.68 14.94
CA SER A 16 -6.28 -27.40 13.82
C SER A 16 -6.98 -27.12 12.48
N LEU A 17 -8.18 -27.65 12.24
CA LEU A 17 -8.94 -27.38 11.03
C LEU A 17 -9.57 -25.99 11.06
N ALA A 18 -10.18 -25.62 12.19
CA ALA A 18 -10.73 -24.29 12.39
C ALA A 18 -9.61 -23.23 12.30
N ALA A 19 -8.47 -23.48 12.94
CA ALA A 19 -7.31 -22.60 12.87
C ALA A 19 -6.78 -22.41 11.43
N GLN A 20 -6.71 -23.48 10.64
CA GLN A 20 -6.31 -23.38 9.22
C GLN A 20 -7.27 -22.52 8.39
N LEU A 21 -8.57 -22.63 8.63
CA LEU A 21 -9.58 -21.79 7.99
C LEU A 21 -9.49 -20.33 8.45
N VAL A 22 -9.14 -20.07 9.71
CA VAL A 22 -8.87 -18.71 10.21
C VAL A 22 -7.65 -18.11 9.52
N VAL A 23 -6.56 -18.87 9.36
CA VAL A 23 -5.38 -18.42 8.61
C VAL A 23 -5.77 -18.04 7.18
N GLU A 24 -6.56 -18.87 6.49
CA GLU A 24 -6.99 -18.55 5.13
C GLU A 24 -7.86 -17.29 5.07
N ALA A 25 -8.88 -17.20 5.92
CA ALA A 25 -9.80 -16.07 5.94
C ALA A 25 -9.05 -14.76 6.20
N ALA A 26 -8.22 -14.72 7.24
CA ALA A 26 -7.41 -13.55 7.56
C ALA A 26 -6.44 -13.20 6.41
N PHE A 27 -5.84 -14.20 5.77
CA PHE A 27 -4.94 -13.98 4.63
C PHE A 27 -5.68 -13.36 3.43
N THR A 28 -6.85 -13.87 3.07
CA THR A 28 -7.65 -13.38 1.93
C THR A 28 -8.22 -11.99 2.16
N GLU A 29 -8.39 -11.60 3.42
CA GLU A 29 -8.91 -10.29 3.85
C GLU A 29 -7.79 -9.29 4.18
N ASN A 30 -6.55 -9.53 3.74
CA ASN A 30 -5.37 -8.71 4.02
C ASN A 30 -5.03 -8.53 5.52
N ARG A 31 -5.64 -9.32 6.42
CA ARG A 31 -5.36 -9.34 7.88
C ARG A 31 -4.13 -10.19 8.18
N PHE A 32 -3.01 -9.85 7.54
CA PHE A 32 -1.77 -10.63 7.58
C PHE A 32 -1.20 -10.81 8.98
N GLY A 33 -1.34 -9.84 9.88
CA GLY A 33 -0.88 -9.98 11.28
C GLY A 33 -1.62 -11.08 12.04
N GLU A 34 -2.93 -11.20 11.83
CA GLU A 34 -3.73 -12.28 12.41
C GLU A 34 -3.38 -13.63 11.77
N ALA A 35 -3.27 -13.67 10.45
CA ALA A 35 -2.86 -14.87 9.73
C ALA A 35 -1.49 -15.38 10.20
N ALA A 36 -0.50 -14.50 10.35
CA ALA A 36 0.83 -14.81 10.87
C ALA A 36 0.76 -15.38 12.30
N THR A 37 -0.01 -14.72 13.18
CA THR A 37 -0.14 -15.13 14.59
C THR A 37 -0.75 -16.52 14.72
N VAL A 38 -1.85 -16.80 14.02
CA VAL A 38 -2.51 -18.10 14.08
C VAL A 38 -1.66 -19.17 13.41
N ALA A 39 -0.97 -18.85 12.31
CA ALA A 39 -0.10 -19.79 11.62
C ALA A 39 1.12 -20.17 12.47
N ASP A 40 1.78 -19.23 13.16
CA ASP A 40 2.90 -19.55 14.06
C ASP A 40 2.47 -20.46 15.20
N ARG A 41 1.30 -20.22 15.82
CA ARG A 41 0.76 -21.11 16.87
C ARG A 41 0.58 -22.54 16.37
N LEU A 42 0.08 -22.69 15.14
CA LEU A 42 -0.07 -24.02 14.53
C LEU A 42 1.28 -24.69 14.30
N LEU A 43 2.27 -23.94 13.80
CA LEU A 43 3.62 -24.46 13.57
C LEU A 43 4.32 -24.85 14.88
N GLU A 44 4.18 -24.05 15.93
CA GLU A 44 4.68 -24.32 17.28
C GLU A 44 4.01 -25.55 17.92
N ALA A 45 2.72 -25.76 17.64
CA ALA A 45 1.98 -26.98 18.03
C ALA A 45 2.35 -28.22 17.19
N GLY A 46 3.34 -28.12 16.28
CA GLY A 46 3.84 -29.23 15.49
C GLY A 46 3.06 -29.48 14.18
N SER A 47 2.26 -28.52 13.71
CA SER A 47 1.61 -28.63 12.39
C SER A 47 2.63 -28.84 11.29
N ASN A 48 2.40 -29.86 10.47
CA ASN A 48 3.19 -30.15 9.26
C ASN A 48 2.44 -29.75 7.98
N SER A 49 1.50 -28.80 8.08
CA SER A 49 0.68 -28.38 6.94
C SER A 49 1.48 -27.49 5.99
N LYS A 50 1.69 -27.97 4.74
CA LYS A 50 2.27 -27.19 3.63
C LYS A 50 1.54 -25.84 3.46
N PHE A 51 0.22 -25.87 3.58
CA PHE A 51 -0.64 -24.70 3.45
C PHE A 51 -0.33 -23.66 4.54
N VAL A 52 -0.34 -24.06 5.82
CA VAL A 52 -0.06 -23.15 6.96
C VAL A 52 1.33 -22.54 6.81
N LEU A 53 2.32 -23.35 6.46
CA LEU A 53 3.70 -22.89 6.34
C LEU A 53 3.87 -21.81 5.26
N ASN A 54 3.27 -22.01 4.07
CA ASN A 54 3.34 -21.02 3.00
C ASN A 54 2.52 -19.76 3.28
N ARG A 55 1.36 -19.87 3.96
CA ARG A 55 0.61 -18.69 4.42
C ARG A 55 1.37 -17.91 5.49
N ALA A 56 2.07 -18.59 6.40
CA ALA A 56 2.92 -17.95 7.40
C ALA A 56 4.05 -17.15 6.75
N ILE A 57 4.75 -17.71 5.75
CA ILE A 57 5.82 -17.03 5.00
C ILE A 57 5.33 -15.68 4.48
N VAL A 58 4.24 -15.70 3.70
CA VAL A 58 3.73 -14.49 3.05
C VAL A 58 3.16 -13.51 4.08
N SER A 59 2.52 -14.00 5.13
CA SER A 59 1.97 -13.13 6.19
C SER A 59 3.07 -12.41 6.96
N HIS A 60 4.15 -13.09 7.32
CA HIS A 60 5.31 -12.45 7.97
C HIS A 60 6.05 -11.50 7.03
N PHE A 61 6.17 -11.84 5.74
CA PHE A 61 6.70 -10.90 4.74
C PHE A 61 5.83 -9.64 4.66
N ALA A 62 4.50 -9.81 4.64
CA ALA A 62 3.55 -8.70 4.57
C ALA A 62 3.66 -7.75 5.78
N THR A 63 3.83 -8.27 6.99
CA THR A 63 3.91 -7.47 8.23
C THR A 63 5.34 -7.10 8.63
N HIS A 64 6.24 -7.03 7.65
CA HIS A 64 7.65 -6.62 7.82
C HIS A 64 8.50 -7.50 8.75
N ASN A 65 8.05 -8.72 9.06
CA ASN A 65 8.84 -9.69 9.81
C ASN A 65 9.70 -10.54 8.85
N PHE A 66 10.54 -9.86 8.08
CA PHE A 66 11.33 -10.45 7.01
C PHE A 66 12.26 -11.57 7.51
N LYS A 67 12.87 -11.39 8.69
CA LYS A 67 13.71 -12.43 9.32
C LYS A 67 12.94 -13.71 9.60
N ARG A 68 11.71 -13.62 10.12
CA ARG A 68 10.85 -14.79 10.34
C ARG A 68 10.39 -15.39 9.01
N ALA A 69 10.04 -14.58 8.03
CA ALA A 69 9.69 -15.05 6.69
C ALA A 69 10.84 -15.86 6.06
N THR A 70 12.09 -15.37 6.14
CA THR A 70 13.29 -16.09 5.68
C THR A 70 13.46 -17.42 6.41
N ALA A 71 13.34 -17.44 7.75
CA ALA A 71 13.45 -18.69 8.51
C ALA A 71 12.37 -19.71 8.13
N LEU A 72 11.14 -19.26 7.86
CA LEU A 72 10.05 -20.13 7.42
C LEU A 72 10.24 -20.63 5.98
N LEU A 73 10.85 -19.84 5.10
CA LEU A 73 11.26 -20.27 3.75
C LEU A 73 12.29 -21.39 3.81
N ASP A 74 13.31 -21.24 4.64
CA ASP A 74 14.34 -22.27 4.85
C ASP A 74 13.69 -23.55 5.42
N GLN A 75 12.83 -23.42 6.44
CA GLN A 75 12.06 -24.54 6.98
C GLN A 75 11.19 -25.24 5.91
N ALA A 76 10.52 -24.47 5.05
CA ALA A 76 9.68 -25.03 3.99
C ALA A 76 10.50 -25.78 2.95
N ARG A 77 11.69 -25.27 2.61
CA ARG A 77 12.62 -25.93 1.70
C ARG A 77 13.16 -27.24 2.27
N GLU A 78 13.62 -27.23 3.52
CA GLU A 78 14.14 -28.42 4.21
C GLU A 78 13.11 -29.55 4.30
N LYS A 79 11.82 -29.19 4.40
CA LYS A 79 10.70 -30.13 4.48
C LYS A 79 10.11 -30.54 3.12
N ASP A 80 10.62 -30.02 2.00
CA ASP A 80 10.01 -30.16 0.66
C ASP A 80 8.53 -29.70 0.62
N GLN A 81 8.25 -28.62 1.36
CA GLN A 81 6.92 -28.03 1.52
C GLN A 81 6.82 -26.63 0.93
N LEU A 82 7.84 -26.10 0.27
CA LEU A 82 7.76 -24.79 -0.35
C LEU A 82 6.81 -24.84 -1.55
N ASP A 83 5.81 -23.96 -1.56
CA ASP A 83 4.96 -23.75 -2.73
C ASP A 83 5.55 -22.65 -3.62
N PRO A 84 5.93 -22.93 -4.87
CA PRO A 84 6.61 -21.96 -5.74
C PRO A 84 5.72 -20.77 -6.11
N PHE A 85 4.39 -20.89 -6.02
CA PHE A 85 3.45 -19.84 -6.38
C PHE A 85 2.86 -19.12 -5.17
N VAL A 86 3.21 -19.54 -3.94
CA VAL A 86 2.77 -18.86 -2.72
C VAL A 86 3.96 -18.33 -1.95
N GLY A 87 4.65 -19.19 -1.19
CA GLY A 87 5.82 -18.79 -0.41
C GLY A 87 7.06 -18.55 -1.28
N GLY A 88 7.30 -19.41 -2.26
CA GLY A 88 8.50 -19.40 -3.10
C GLY A 88 8.70 -18.12 -3.90
N ARG A 89 7.62 -17.40 -4.22
CA ARG A 89 7.68 -16.10 -4.91
C ARG A 89 8.43 -15.02 -4.13
N TYR A 90 8.60 -15.19 -2.81
CA TYR A 90 9.22 -14.21 -1.92
C TYR A 90 10.62 -14.63 -1.47
N GLU A 91 11.22 -15.69 -2.04
CA GLU A 91 12.51 -16.23 -1.56
C GLU A 91 13.65 -15.21 -1.58
N ASP A 92 13.78 -14.49 -2.68
CA ASP A 92 14.82 -13.49 -2.87
C ASP A 92 14.44 -12.19 -2.14
N ASP A 93 13.20 -11.74 -2.33
CA ASP A 93 12.67 -10.52 -1.72
C ASP A 93 12.72 -10.57 -0.19
N ALA A 94 12.37 -11.69 0.45
CA ALA A 94 12.38 -11.79 1.91
C ALA A 94 13.77 -11.60 2.50
N LYS A 95 14.83 -11.96 1.77
CA LYS A 95 16.23 -11.76 2.20
C LYS A 95 16.66 -10.31 2.00
N GLU A 96 16.41 -9.76 0.81
CA GLU A 96 16.75 -8.37 0.49
C GLU A 96 16.05 -7.39 1.44
N TYR A 97 14.77 -7.65 1.74
CA TYR A 97 13.97 -6.76 2.58
C TYR A 97 14.38 -6.73 4.05
N VAL A 98 15.20 -7.67 4.53
CA VAL A 98 15.77 -7.57 5.88
C VAL A 98 16.59 -6.29 6.01
N GLU A 99 17.53 -6.05 5.09
CA GLU A 99 18.38 -4.86 5.13
C GLU A 99 17.63 -3.59 4.77
N LEU A 100 16.72 -3.67 3.79
CA LEU A 100 15.88 -2.52 3.41
C LEU A 100 15.00 -2.07 4.56
N TRP A 101 14.44 -3.01 5.32
CA TRP A 101 13.59 -2.70 6.46
C TRP A 101 14.38 -2.11 7.62
N GLU A 102 15.59 -2.61 7.91
CA GLU A 102 16.46 -2.02 8.92
C GLU A 102 16.80 -0.55 8.59
N LYS A 103 17.07 -0.25 7.32
CA LYS A 103 17.26 1.13 6.83
C LYS A 103 15.99 1.96 6.98
N GLU A 104 14.85 1.45 6.52
CA GLU A 104 13.56 2.13 6.64
C GLU A 104 13.22 2.43 8.10
N GLN A 105 13.37 1.46 9.01
CA GLN A 105 13.14 1.62 10.45
C GLN A 105 14.02 2.72 11.06
N ALA A 106 15.30 2.80 10.66
CA ALA A 106 16.19 3.85 11.12
C ALA A 106 15.70 5.24 10.67
N ILE A 107 15.21 5.35 9.43
CA ILE A 107 14.63 6.60 8.92
C ILE A 107 13.33 6.93 9.68
N ARG A 108 12.41 5.96 9.85
CA ARG A 108 11.17 6.17 10.62
C ARG A 108 11.43 6.64 12.04
N ALA A 109 12.44 6.07 12.69
CA ALA A 109 12.84 6.42 14.05
C ALA A 109 13.44 7.83 14.13
N ALA A 110 14.06 8.34 13.07
CA ALA A 110 14.50 9.72 12.98
C ALA A 110 13.31 10.67 12.75
N GLU A 111 12.39 10.32 11.84
CA GLU A 111 11.19 11.10 11.54
C GLU A 111 10.23 11.24 12.72
N ALA A 112 10.07 10.17 13.51
CA ALA A 112 9.23 10.17 14.70
C ALA A 112 9.70 11.15 15.79
N LYS A 113 10.94 11.65 15.68
CA LYS A 113 11.50 12.67 16.58
C LYS A 113 11.27 14.09 16.07
N LEU A 114 10.87 14.26 14.80
CA LEU A 114 10.56 15.56 14.23
C LEU A 114 9.27 16.12 14.86
N GLN A 115 9.25 17.43 15.10
CA GLN A 115 8.14 18.11 15.78
C GLN A 115 7.92 19.48 15.16
N GLY A 116 6.72 20.04 15.39
CA GLY A 116 6.38 21.38 14.91
C GLY A 116 6.53 21.48 13.39
N ASP A 117 7.26 22.51 12.94
CA ASP A 117 7.43 22.80 11.51
C ASP A 117 8.37 21.82 10.79
N ASP A 118 9.13 20.99 11.53
CA ASP A 118 10.01 19.96 10.95
C ASP A 118 9.27 18.63 10.71
N ALA A 119 8.14 18.43 11.38
CA ALA A 119 7.34 17.22 11.26
C ALA A 119 6.89 17.00 9.82
N LEU A 120 6.90 15.74 9.37
CA LEU A 120 6.44 15.40 8.03
C LEU A 120 4.95 15.74 7.86
N PRO A 121 4.53 16.19 6.66
CA PRO A 121 3.12 16.48 6.40
C PRO A 121 2.25 15.25 6.58
N ARG A 122 1.00 15.45 7.01
CA ARG A 122 0.00 14.38 7.13
C ARG A 122 -1.32 14.76 6.49
N VAL A 123 -1.96 13.79 5.86
CA VAL A 123 -3.29 13.90 5.27
C VAL A 123 -4.18 12.81 5.84
N GLU A 124 -5.36 13.18 6.32
CA GLU A 124 -6.41 12.25 6.72
C GLU A 124 -7.38 12.06 5.56
N PHE A 125 -7.63 10.81 5.20
CA PHE A 125 -8.79 10.41 4.39
C PHE A 125 -9.88 9.86 5.29
N VAL A 126 -11.06 10.46 5.21
CA VAL A 126 -12.29 9.88 5.76
C VAL A 126 -12.93 9.08 4.64
N THR A 127 -12.95 7.75 4.76
CA THR A 127 -13.55 6.85 3.77
C THR A 127 -14.89 6.29 4.23
N SER A 128 -15.62 5.62 3.33
CA SER A 128 -16.81 4.82 3.67
C SER A 128 -16.55 3.71 4.68
N ARG A 129 -15.30 3.27 4.85
CA ARG A 129 -14.89 2.18 5.77
C ARG A 129 -14.25 2.68 7.07
N GLY A 130 -13.90 3.96 7.15
CA GLY A 130 -13.19 4.53 8.30
C GLY A 130 -12.11 5.52 7.89
N LYS A 131 -11.31 5.92 8.87
CA LYS A 131 -10.25 6.93 8.68
C LYS A 131 -8.92 6.26 8.34
N ILE A 132 -8.16 6.89 7.45
CA ILE A 132 -6.79 6.53 7.11
C ILE A 132 -5.94 7.79 7.24
N VAL A 133 -4.88 7.75 8.03
CA VAL A 133 -3.92 8.86 8.13
C VAL A 133 -2.65 8.48 7.40
N ILE A 134 -2.25 9.33 6.46
CA ILE A 134 -1.06 9.18 5.63
C ILE A 134 -0.03 10.22 6.06
N GLU A 135 1.19 9.80 6.31
CA GLU A 135 2.36 10.66 6.50
C GLU A 135 3.18 10.71 5.19
N LEU A 136 3.56 11.91 4.76
CA LEU A 136 4.14 12.18 3.45
C LEU A 136 5.65 12.38 3.52
N PHE A 137 6.38 11.75 2.60
CA PHE A 137 7.85 11.72 2.51
C PHE A 137 8.37 12.93 1.73
N GLU A 138 8.15 14.12 2.29
CA GLU A 138 8.50 15.38 1.63
C GLU A 138 10.01 15.52 1.35
N ASN A 139 10.87 14.85 2.13
CA ASN A 139 12.31 14.92 1.90
C ASN A 139 12.72 14.13 0.64
N GLU A 140 12.11 12.96 0.42
CA GLU A 140 12.47 12.01 -0.65
C GLU A 140 11.65 12.20 -1.94
N ALA A 141 10.44 12.74 -1.83
CA ALA A 141 9.56 12.98 -2.97
C ALA A 141 8.88 14.37 -2.89
N PRO A 142 9.65 15.47 -2.79
CA PRO A 142 9.11 16.81 -2.54
C PRO A 142 8.08 17.25 -3.59
N ASN A 143 8.31 16.98 -4.88
CA ASN A 143 7.38 17.43 -5.93
C ASN A 143 6.07 16.62 -5.91
N THR A 144 6.18 15.30 -5.68
CA THR A 144 5.00 14.42 -5.54
C THR A 144 4.18 14.79 -4.31
N VAL A 145 4.83 15.10 -3.19
CA VAL A 145 4.18 15.56 -1.95
C VAL A 145 3.52 16.92 -2.15
N ALA A 146 4.19 17.88 -2.79
CA ALA A 146 3.61 19.18 -3.12
C ALA A 146 2.35 19.04 -3.99
N ASN A 147 2.42 18.19 -5.02
CA ASN A 147 1.27 17.90 -5.87
C ASN A 147 0.11 17.28 -5.08
N PHE A 148 0.39 16.27 -4.25
CA PHE A 148 -0.62 15.60 -3.45
C PHE A 148 -1.29 16.54 -2.43
N ILE A 149 -0.52 17.38 -1.74
CA ILE A 149 -1.05 18.37 -0.80
C ILE A 149 -1.96 19.38 -1.51
N ASN A 150 -1.52 19.95 -2.64
CA ASN A 150 -2.35 20.91 -3.38
C ASN A 150 -3.65 20.27 -3.86
N LEU A 151 -3.61 19.05 -4.40
CA LEU A 151 -4.82 18.32 -4.82
C LEU A 151 -5.75 17.97 -3.66
N ALA A 152 -5.21 17.72 -2.46
CA ALA A 152 -6.01 17.52 -1.26
C ALA A 152 -6.71 18.82 -0.83
N GLU A 153 -5.99 19.94 -0.81
CA GLU A 153 -6.51 21.27 -0.44
C GLU A 153 -7.52 21.81 -1.46
N ASP A 154 -7.34 21.50 -2.75
CA ASP A 154 -8.26 21.84 -3.83
C ASP A 154 -9.52 20.94 -3.85
N GLY A 155 -9.60 19.94 -2.96
CA GLY A 155 -10.74 19.02 -2.87
C GLY A 155 -10.80 17.99 -4.01
N THR A 156 -9.71 17.77 -4.75
CA THR A 156 -9.64 16.79 -5.83
C THR A 156 -9.97 15.39 -5.33
N TYR A 157 -9.51 14.99 -4.15
CA TYR A 157 -9.72 13.64 -3.63
C TYR A 157 -11.12 13.39 -3.06
N SER A 158 -11.78 14.42 -2.52
CA SER A 158 -13.13 14.29 -1.97
C SER A 158 -14.13 13.85 -3.04
N GLY A 159 -14.83 12.75 -2.76
CA GLY A 159 -15.78 12.08 -3.63
C GLY A 159 -15.19 10.99 -4.53
N THR A 160 -13.86 10.92 -4.68
CA THR A 160 -13.23 9.88 -5.54
C THR A 160 -13.39 8.49 -4.93
N ALA A 161 -13.49 7.47 -5.78
CA ALA A 161 -13.58 6.08 -5.38
C ALA A 161 -12.22 5.36 -5.46
N PHE A 162 -12.08 4.30 -4.67
CA PHE A 162 -11.09 3.25 -4.90
C PHE A 162 -11.59 2.36 -6.04
N HIS A 163 -11.26 2.76 -7.27
CA HIS A 163 -11.76 2.15 -8.50
C HIS A 163 -11.02 0.87 -8.90
N ARG A 164 -9.90 0.55 -8.24
CA ARG A 164 -9.16 -0.70 -8.50
C ARG A 164 -8.56 -1.23 -7.21
N ILE A 165 -9.07 -2.37 -6.75
CA ILE A 165 -8.55 -3.07 -5.57
C ILE A 165 -8.17 -4.49 -5.96
N ILE A 166 -6.94 -4.87 -5.61
CA ILE A 166 -6.42 -6.22 -5.81
C ILE A 166 -6.03 -6.75 -4.42
N PRO A 167 -6.81 -7.68 -3.84
CA PRO A 167 -6.48 -8.31 -2.57
C PRO A 167 -5.08 -8.94 -2.60
N GLY A 168 -4.32 -8.76 -1.52
CA GLY A 168 -2.92 -9.17 -1.46
C GLY A 168 -1.97 -8.37 -2.36
N PHE A 169 -2.37 -7.17 -2.79
CA PHE A 169 -1.50 -6.30 -3.56
C PHE A 169 -1.68 -4.82 -3.19
N MET A 170 -2.74 -4.18 -3.65
CA MET A 170 -2.95 -2.74 -3.44
C MET A 170 -4.40 -2.29 -3.67
N ALA A 171 -4.74 -1.13 -3.13
CA ALA A 171 -5.95 -0.37 -3.40
C ALA A 171 -5.59 0.97 -4.07
N GLN A 172 -6.07 1.20 -5.29
CA GLN A 172 -5.81 2.38 -6.10
C GLN A 172 -7.03 3.30 -6.13
N GLY A 173 -6.78 4.60 -5.94
CA GLY A 173 -7.79 5.66 -5.86
C GLY A 173 -7.25 7.00 -6.35
N GLY A 174 -8.01 8.07 -6.11
CA GLY A 174 -7.62 9.43 -6.49
C GLY A 174 -7.83 9.77 -7.96
N ASP A 175 -8.69 9.04 -8.66
CA ASP A 175 -9.14 9.37 -10.01
C ASP A 175 -10.37 10.31 -9.98
N PRO A 176 -10.28 11.55 -10.51
CA PRO A 176 -11.42 12.45 -10.60
C PRO A 176 -12.62 11.93 -11.40
N ASN A 177 -12.40 11.06 -12.40
CA ASN A 177 -13.50 10.50 -13.20
C ASN A 177 -14.44 9.63 -12.34
N SER A 178 -13.89 8.92 -11.35
CA SER A 178 -14.65 8.06 -10.43
C SER A 178 -15.64 8.80 -9.50
N LYS A 179 -15.71 10.14 -9.58
CA LYS A 179 -16.73 10.94 -8.90
C LYS A 179 -18.11 10.84 -9.56
N ASP A 180 -18.16 10.50 -10.84
CA ASP A 180 -19.41 10.38 -11.58
C ASP A 180 -20.01 8.97 -11.49
N GLU A 181 -21.10 8.74 -12.22
CA GLU A 181 -21.84 7.46 -12.28
C GLU A 181 -21.41 6.60 -13.50
N LYS A 182 -20.25 6.88 -14.12
CA LYS A 182 -19.79 6.24 -15.36
C LYS A 182 -18.52 5.41 -15.13
N PRO A 183 -18.59 4.25 -14.45
CA PRO A 183 -17.41 3.47 -14.05
C PRO A 183 -16.51 2.97 -15.21
N GLY A 184 -16.96 3.11 -16.47
CA GLY A 184 -16.17 2.75 -17.65
C GLY A 184 -15.01 3.71 -17.97
N ASN A 185 -14.96 4.90 -17.36
CA ASN A 185 -13.84 5.84 -17.51
C ASN A 185 -12.95 5.94 -16.25
N ASP A 186 -13.25 5.14 -15.22
CA ASP A 186 -12.44 5.06 -14.01
C ASP A 186 -11.04 4.50 -14.32
N GLY A 187 -10.03 5.07 -13.68
CA GLY A 187 -8.61 4.86 -13.94
C GLY A 187 -8.05 5.72 -15.08
N LEU A 188 -8.87 6.47 -15.83
CA LEU A 188 -8.42 7.28 -16.97
C LEU A 188 -8.36 8.78 -16.68
N GLY A 189 -8.85 9.24 -15.53
CA GLY A 189 -8.82 10.67 -15.20
C GLY A 189 -7.54 11.10 -14.49
N GLY A 190 -7.35 12.41 -14.42
CA GLY A 190 -6.19 13.06 -13.83
C GLY A 190 -6.44 14.53 -13.55
N PRO A 191 -5.46 15.24 -12.97
CA PRO A 191 -5.63 16.63 -12.54
C PRO A 191 -5.44 17.65 -13.69
N GLY A 192 -5.26 17.18 -14.93
CA GLY A 192 -4.98 18.03 -16.10
C GLY A 192 -3.48 18.36 -16.31
N HIS A 193 -2.62 17.86 -15.43
CA HIS A 193 -1.16 17.96 -15.53
C HIS A 193 -0.48 16.66 -15.09
N THR A 194 0.80 16.55 -15.42
CA THR A 194 1.66 15.45 -15.00
C THR A 194 2.90 15.95 -14.24
N ILE A 195 3.46 15.08 -13.39
CA ILE A 195 4.71 15.29 -12.65
C ILE A 195 5.72 14.18 -12.97
N LYS A 196 7.01 14.49 -12.80
CA LYS A 196 8.13 13.54 -13.00
C LYS A 196 8.18 12.46 -11.92
N CYS A 197 8.74 11.28 -12.24
CA CYS A 197 9.00 10.23 -11.24
C CYS A 197 10.21 10.62 -10.39
N GLU A 198 10.03 10.67 -9.07
CA GLU A 198 11.12 10.84 -8.09
C GLU A 198 11.66 9.48 -7.62
N CYS A 199 11.09 8.38 -8.10
CA CYS A 199 11.43 7.01 -7.76
C CYS A 199 12.89 6.59 -8.06
N TYR A 200 13.61 7.32 -8.91
CA TYR A 200 15.00 7.02 -9.28
C TYR A 200 16.05 7.79 -8.48
N ALA A 201 15.63 8.64 -7.52
CA ALA A 201 16.56 9.29 -6.62
C ALA A 201 17.28 8.27 -5.71
N ASP A 202 18.51 8.59 -5.29
CA ASP A 202 19.34 7.70 -4.47
C ASP A 202 18.69 7.39 -3.10
N ASP A 203 17.90 8.33 -2.59
CA ASP A 203 17.16 8.27 -1.32
C ASP A 203 15.69 7.87 -1.48
N ALA A 204 15.25 7.51 -2.70
CA ALA A 204 13.87 7.11 -2.96
C ALA A 204 13.43 5.90 -2.11
N ARG A 205 12.26 6.02 -1.48
CA ARG A 205 11.68 4.99 -0.60
C ARG A 205 11.23 3.75 -1.38
N LYS A 206 11.30 2.60 -0.72
CA LYS A 206 10.85 1.30 -1.26
C LYS A 206 9.43 0.97 -0.80
N HIS A 207 8.77 0.07 -1.51
CA HIS A 207 7.39 -0.32 -1.22
C HIS A 207 7.32 -1.35 -0.09
N PHE A 208 6.78 -0.94 1.05
CA PHE A 208 6.44 -1.79 2.18
C PHE A 208 4.91 -1.91 2.31
N GLN A 209 4.36 -2.75 3.19
CA GLN A 209 2.95 -2.63 3.58
C GLN A 209 2.62 -1.21 4.05
N GLY A 210 1.49 -0.68 3.57
CA GLY A 210 1.02 0.66 3.91
C GLY A 210 1.75 1.79 3.17
N SER A 211 2.63 1.49 2.21
CA SER A 211 3.21 2.53 1.35
C SER A 211 2.11 3.18 0.51
N VAL A 212 2.24 4.50 0.33
CA VAL A 212 1.44 5.31 -0.60
C VAL A 212 2.34 5.69 -1.77
N SER A 213 1.91 5.36 -2.97
CA SER A 213 2.74 5.49 -4.16
C SER A 213 1.95 6.06 -5.33
N MET A 214 2.61 6.89 -6.14
CA MET A 214 1.98 7.61 -7.24
C MET A 214 1.73 6.65 -8.40
N ALA A 215 0.46 6.53 -8.82
CA ALA A 215 0.11 5.79 -10.02
C ALA A 215 0.42 6.65 -11.25
N HIS A 216 0.94 6.02 -12.30
CA HIS A 216 1.23 6.68 -13.56
C HIS A 216 1.20 5.69 -14.72
N SER A 217 0.88 6.18 -15.92
CA SER A 217 0.77 5.37 -17.15
C SER A 217 2.10 5.18 -17.89
N GLY A 218 3.21 5.62 -17.30
CA GLY A 218 4.55 5.57 -17.85
C GLY A 218 5.49 6.51 -17.11
N LYS A 219 6.77 6.51 -17.50
CA LYS A 219 7.77 7.43 -16.92
C LYS A 219 7.28 8.88 -17.03
N ASP A 220 7.40 9.62 -15.92
CA ASP A 220 7.06 11.05 -15.83
C ASP A 220 5.60 11.42 -16.17
N THR A 221 4.67 10.52 -15.81
CA THR A 221 3.22 10.74 -15.98
C THR A 221 2.44 10.64 -14.66
N GLY A 222 3.08 10.95 -13.53
CA GLY A 222 2.38 11.02 -12.24
C GLY A 222 1.32 12.12 -12.27
N GLY A 223 0.18 11.90 -11.62
CA GLY A 223 -0.95 12.83 -11.66
C GLY A 223 -1.64 12.92 -10.30
N SER A 224 -2.93 12.61 -10.25
CA SER A 224 -3.70 12.59 -9.00
C SER A 224 -3.84 11.18 -8.43
N GLN A 225 -3.82 10.15 -9.28
CA GLN A 225 -4.06 8.77 -8.87
C GLN A 225 -2.91 8.22 -8.03
N PHE A 226 -3.24 7.50 -6.97
CA PHE A 226 -2.29 6.86 -6.07
C PHE A 226 -2.75 5.45 -5.72
N PHE A 227 -1.87 4.65 -5.14
CA PHE A 227 -2.24 3.37 -4.54
C PHE A 227 -1.63 3.17 -3.15
N LEU A 228 -2.37 2.42 -2.34
CA LEU A 228 -2.03 1.96 -1.00
C LEU A 228 -1.67 0.48 -1.07
N THR A 229 -0.49 0.08 -0.60
CA THR A 229 -0.05 -1.32 -0.66
C THR A 229 -0.57 -2.14 0.53
N HIS A 230 -1.12 -3.32 0.26
CA HIS A 230 -1.56 -4.25 1.33
C HIS A 230 -0.41 -5.04 1.94
N LEU A 231 0.66 -5.25 1.16
CA LEU A 231 1.91 -5.90 1.54
C LEU A 231 3.08 -5.30 0.74
N PRO A 232 4.36 -5.56 1.07
CA PRO A 232 5.48 -5.04 0.29
C PRO A 232 5.40 -5.46 -1.18
N THR A 233 5.70 -4.54 -2.11
CA THR A 233 5.57 -4.80 -3.56
C THR A 233 6.91 -4.56 -4.28
N PRO A 234 7.89 -5.49 -4.16
CA PRO A 234 9.23 -5.32 -4.71
C PRO A 234 9.26 -5.03 -6.21
N HIS A 235 8.36 -5.65 -6.97
CA HIS A 235 8.22 -5.44 -8.40
C HIS A 235 7.76 -4.03 -8.81
N LEU A 236 7.32 -3.18 -7.86
CA LEU A 236 7.01 -1.76 -8.09
C LEU A 236 8.17 -0.82 -7.71
N ASN A 237 9.23 -1.34 -7.09
CA ASN A 237 10.44 -0.57 -6.84
C ASN A 237 11.13 -0.20 -8.17
N PRO A 238 11.89 0.91 -8.20
CA PRO A 238 12.57 1.36 -9.40
C PRO A 238 13.54 0.32 -9.92
N ASN A 239 13.44 0.02 -11.21
CA ASN A 239 14.41 -0.73 -11.99
C ASN A 239 15.02 0.23 -13.02
N ILE A 240 16.29 0.59 -12.80
CA ILE A 240 17.01 1.56 -13.63
C ILE A 240 17.22 1.02 -15.06
N VAL A 241 17.30 -0.30 -15.23
CA VAL A 241 17.55 -0.91 -16.55
C VAL A 241 16.30 -0.87 -17.42
N THR A 242 15.14 -1.20 -16.83
CA THR A 242 13.86 -1.21 -17.56
C THR A 242 13.13 0.13 -17.52
N GLU A 243 13.64 1.10 -16.75
CA GLU A 243 12.98 2.38 -16.46
C GLU A 243 11.52 2.21 -16.00
N THR A 244 11.30 1.21 -15.15
CA THR A 244 10.00 0.96 -14.50
C THR A 244 10.10 1.21 -13.01
N GLY A 245 9.01 1.63 -12.38
CA GLY A 245 8.93 1.84 -10.93
C GLY A 245 7.87 2.88 -10.61
N HIS A 246 7.58 3.06 -9.32
CA HIS A 246 6.63 4.07 -8.84
C HIS A 246 7.22 4.88 -7.70
N THR A 247 6.83 6.15 -7.59
CA THR A 247 7.31 7.05 -6.53
C THR A 247 6.53 6.80 -5.25
N VAL A 248 7.18 6.18 -4.26
CA VAL A 248 6.65 6.09 -2.90
C VAL A 248 6.81 7.45 -2.24
N PHE A 249 5.69 8.13 -2.00
CA PHE A 249 5.67 9.49 -1.46
C PHE A 249 5.02 9.59 -0.07
N GLY A 250 4.59 8.47 0.51
CA GLY A 250 4.08 8.44 1.87
C GLY A 250 3.88 7.04 2.44
N ARG A 251 3.38 6.99 3.68
CA ARG A 251 2.97 5.78 4.37
C ARG A 251 1.70 5.98 5.18
N VAL A 252 0.91 4.94 5.32
CA VAL A 252 -0.17 4.84 6.30
C VAL A 252 0.44 4.77 7.70
N VAL A 253 0.04 5.69 8.57
CA VAL A 253 0.44 5.70 9.98
C VAL A 253 -0.73 5.34 10.91
N GLU A 254 -1.98 5.51 10.46
CA GLU A 254 -3.19 5.08 11.15
C GLU A 254 -4.21 4.56 10.13
N GLY A 255 -5.01 3.53 10.49
CA GLY A 255 -6.05 2.98 9.61
C GLY A 255 -5.57 1.90 8.63
N MET A 256 -4.49 1.17 8.91
CA MET A 256 -4.05 0.05 8.06
C MET A 256 -5.09 -1.09 8.01
N ASP A 257 -5.85 -1.27 9.09
CA ASP A 257 -7.02 -2.15 9.15
C ASP A 257 -8.15 -1.67 8.23
N VAL A 258 -8.38 -0.35 8.14
CA VAL A 258 -9.32 0.22 7.17
C VAL A 258 -8.85 -0.08 5.75
N VAL A 259 -7.58 0.18 5.44
CA VAL A 259 -6.98 -0.13 4.12
C VAL A 259 -7.18 -1.60 3.75
N ALA A 260 -6.96 -2.53 4.70
CA ALA A 260 -7.13 -3.96 4.47
C ALA A 260 -8.55 -4.36 4.06
N THR A 261 -9.55 -3.58 4.49
CA THR A 261 -10.99 -3.84 4.28
C THR A 261 -11.62 -3.02 3.15
N LEU A 262 -10.85 -2.19 2.45
CA LEU A 262 -11.37 -1.44 1.31
C LEU A 262 -11.85 -2.39 0.22
N GLU A 263 -13.01 -2.09 -0.34
CA GLU A 263 -13.64 -2.80 -1.45
C GLU A 263 -13.83 -1.87 -2.66
N LEU A 264 -14.01 -2.48 -3.84
CA LEU A 264 -14.21 -1.76 -5.08
C LEU A 264 -15.39 -0.78 -4.94
N GLY A 265 -15.13 0.50 -5.21
CA GLY A 265 -16.14 1.56 -5.15
C GLY A 265 -16.28 2.22 -3.77
N ASP A 266 -15.55 1.79 -2.74
CA ASP A 266 -15.42 2.57 -1.50
C ASP A 266 -14.89 3.97 -1.82
N ARG A 267 -15.38 4.98 -1.10
CA ARG A 267 -15.15 6.39 -1.44
C ARG A 267 -14.36 7.12 -0.39
N ILE A 268 -13.51 8.06 -0.83
CA ILE A 268 -12.93 9.10 0.01
C ILE A 268 -13.99 10.20 0.14
N THR A 269 -14.64 10.27 1.29
CA THR A 269 -15.69 11.26 1.57
C THR A 269 -15.11 12.63 1.95
N ALA A 270 -13.92 12.66 2.53
CA ALA A 270 -13.17 13.87 2.83
C ALA A 270 -11.66 13.58 2.78
N ALA A 271 -10.89 14.58 2.36
CA ALA A 271 -9.43 14.59 2.42
C ALA A 271 -8.97 15.89 3.10
N GLU A 272 -8.29 15.77 4.24
CA GLU A 272 -7.89 16.91 5.07
C GLU A 272 -6.39 16.89 5.32
N VAL A 273 -5.70 18.00 5.02
CA VAL A 273 -4.29 18.18 5.40
C VAL A 273 -4.23 18.51 6.89
N LEU A 274 -3.79 17.56 7.71
CA LEU A 274 -3.73 17.70 9.17
C LEU A 274 -2.59 18.62 9.61
N ASN A 275 -1.43 18.46 8.97
CA ASN A 275 -0.27 19.32 9.14
C ASN A 275 0.60 19.29 7.87
N LYS A 276 1.35 20.38 7.66
CA LYS A 276 2.37 20.51 6.61
C LYS A 276 3.45 21.49 7.07
N ARG A 277 4.63 21.41 6.49
CA ARG A 277 5.75 22.29 6.83
C ARG A 277 5.48 23.72 6.34
N LYS A 278 6.13 24.70 6.96
CA LYS A 278 5.95 26.12 6.64
C LYS A 278 6.83 26.57 5.46
N HIS A 279 6.49 26.09 4.27
CA HIS A 279 7.03 26.62 3.02
C HIS A 279 5.97 26.52 1.92
N GLU A 280 6.28 27.11 0.76
CA GLU A 280 5.44 26.98 -0.43
C GLU A 280 5.57 25.57 -1.01
N TYR A 281 4.45 24.90 -1.28
CA TYR A 281 4.38 23.63 -1.99
C TYR A 281 4.22 23.87 -3.49
N LYS A 282 5.28 24.38 -4.11
CA LYS A 282 5.29 24.67 -5.55
C LYS A 282 5.43 23.37 -6.34
N VAL A 283 4.47 23.12 -7.21
CA VAL A 283 4.46 21.92 -8.08
C VAL A 283 5.18 22.24 -9.38
N GLU A 284 6.16 21.40 -9.71
CA GLU A 284 6.76 21.34 -11.04
C GLU A 284 5.98 20.32 -11.88
N SER A 285 5.15 20.83 -12.79
CA SER A 285 4.30 20.00 -13.66
C SER A 285 4.39 20.39 -15.13
N THR A 286 3.97 19.47 -15.98
CA THR A 286 3.71 19.70 -17.41
C THR A 286 2.24 19.49 -17.71
N PRO A 287 1.63 20.20 -18.69
CA PRO A 287 0.27 19.90 -19.12
C PRO A 287 0.15 18.44 -19.52
N ASP A 288 -0.94 17.79 -19.11
CA ASP A 288 -1.15 16.38 -19.41
C ASP A 288 -1.42 16.22 -20.92
N PRO A 289 -0.55 15.50 -21.68
CA PRO A 289 -0.74 15.32 -23.11
C PRO A 289 -1.99 14.49 -23.45
N LEU A 290 -2.52 13.75 -22.48
CA LEU A 290 -3.71 12.92 -22.61
C LEU A 290 -4.98 13.61 -22.08
N ALA A 291 -4.87 14.79 -21.46
CA ALA A 291 -6.02 15.59 -21.09
C ALA A 291 -6.76 16.00 -22.37
N THR A 292 -7.87 15.33 -22.66
CA THR A 292 -8.78 15.76 -23.72
C THR A 292 -9.25 17.17 -23.37
N SER A 293 -9.06 18.12 -24.29
CA SER A 293 -9.59 19.48 -24.17
C SER A 293 -11.13 19.44 -24.06
N GLY A 294 -11.63 19.34 -22.85
CA GLY A 294 -13.05 19.51 -22.53
C GLY A 294 -13.38 20.99 -22.47
N ASP A 295 -14.29 21.43 -23.34
CA ASP A 295 -14.97 22.73 -23.39
C ASP A 295 -14.15 24.00 -23.68
N LYS A 296 -13.81 24.17 -24.97
CA LYS A 296 -13.93 25.47 -25.65
C LYS A 296 -15.03 25.40 -26.72
N ALA A 297 -16.29 25.39 -26.29
CA ALA A 297 -17.43 25.62 -27.17
C ALA A 297 -18.64 26.14 -26.38
N ALA A 298 -18.58 27.41 -25.94
CA ALA A 298 -19.74 28.25 -25.67
C ALA A 298 -19.27 29.70 -25.41
N ASP A 299 -18.88 30.41 -26.46
CA ASP A 299 -18.97 31.87 -26.58
C ASP A 299 -18.63 32.24 -28.03
N GLU A 300 -19.67 32.21 -28.88
CA GLU A 300 -20.00 33.11 -30.01
C GLU A 300 -21.13 32.50 -30.86
#